data_AF-A0A971FLN1-F1
#
_entry.id   AF-A0A971FLN1-F1
#
_cell.length_a   1.000
_cell.length_b   1.000
_cell.length_c   1.000
_cell.angle_alpha   90.00
_cell.angle_beta   90.00
_cell.angle_gamma   90.00
#
_symmetry.space_group_name_H-M   'P 1'
#
loop_
_entity.id
_entity.type
_entity.pdbx_description
1 polymer ?
#
loop_
_entity_poly.entity_id
_entity_poly.type
_entity_poly.pdbx_seq_one_letter_code
_entity_poly.pdbx_strand_id
1 'polypeptide(L)'
;IRRCGAQVNTQCGMHVHIDAAPFDGRRLGNLAKIVYKQEPLILHALGISDERLRRFTRPVNEEFIRRVERQRPQTKDELNRIWYGYHNAHPQHYCSTRYHGVNLHNVWYRGTVEFRWFEATLHAGKVRANITLCLALAAKALNGRAASSRKRAFDPASAKYDFRVFLLRLNLSGDEFKAVRKHLLANMPGDAAFKNGRPQPTSETPTQPHVTAC
;
A
#
# COMPACT_ATOMS: atom_id res chain seq x y z
N ILE A 1 14.95 18.33 -14.27
CA ILE A 1 15.71 17.64 -13.19
C ILE A 1 16.85 16.76 -13.73
N ARG A 2 16.61 15.71 -14.53
CA ARG A 2 17.71 14.90 -15.13
C ARG A 2 18.65 15.72 -16.01
N ARG A 3 18.08 16.58 -16.87
CA ARG A 3 18.83 17.55 -17.69
C ARG A 3 19.62 18.59 -16.89
N CYS A 4 19.36 18.71 -15.59
CA CYS A 4 20.02 19.64 -14.68
C CYS A 4 21.01 18.93 -13.74
N GLY A 5 21.41 17.69 -14.05
CA GLY A 5 22.40 16.93 -13.27
C GLY A 5 21.86 16.19 -12.04
N ALA A 6 20.54 16.09 -11.85
CA ALA A 6 19.98 15.35 -10.71
C ALA A 6 20.34 13.86 -10.79
N GLN A 7 20.87 13.32 -9.69
CA GLN A 7 21.24 11.91 -9.54
C GLN A 7 20.45 11.28 -8.39
N VAL A 8 20.23 9.96 -8.47
CA VAL A 8 19.58 9.17 -7.43
C VAL A 8 20.43 7.94 -7.18
N ASN A 9 20.67 7.62 -5.92
CA ASN A 9 21.38 6.41 -5.50
C ASN A 9 20.51 5.59 -4.52
N THR A 10 21.05 4.46 -4.05
CA THR A 10 20.34 3.53 -3.15
C THR A 10 20.07 4.10 -1.75
N GLN A 11 20.72 5.18 -1.36
CA GLN A 11 20.49 5.88 -0.09
C GLN A 11 19.32 6.88 -0.19
N CYS A 12 18.89 7.25 -1.39
CA CYS A 12 17.80 8.19 -1.59
C CYS A 12 16.42 7.52 -1.40
N GLY A 13 15.50 8.22 -0.72
CA GLY A 13 14.10 7.82 -0.59
C GLY A 13 13.16 8.98 -0.92
N MET A 14 11.92 8.65 -1.27
CA MET A 14 10.84 9.62 -1.45
C MET A 14 9.82 9.45 -0.33
N HIS A 15 9.51 10.52 0.39
CA HIS A 15 8.45 10.53 1.40
C HIS A 15 7.29 11.40 0.93
N VAL A 16 6.06 10.92 1.17
CA VAL A 16 4.85 11.69 0.92
C VAL A 16 4.22 12.04 2.26
N HIS A 17 4.02 13.33 2.50
CA HIS A 17 3.37 13.86 3.68
C HIS A 17 1.96 14.32 3.31
N ILE A 18 0.97 13.82 4.04
CA ILE A 18 -0.43 14.25 3.91
C ILE A 18 -0.84 14.89 5.23
N ASP A 19 -1.50 16.04 5.15
CA ASP A 19 -2.01 16.75 6.31
C ASP A 19 -2.88 15.83 7.19
N ALA A 20 -2.58 15.80 8.49
CA ALA A 20 -3.29 14.99 9.47
C ALA A 20 -4.44 15.75 10.13
N ALA A 21 -4.63 17.05 9.85
CA ALA A 21 -5.73 17.82 10.41
C ALA A 21 -7.11 17.15 10.20
N PRO A 22 -7.46 16.64 9.00
CA PRO A 22 -8.76 16.01 8.76
C PRO A 22 -8.96 14.66 9.45
N PHE A 23 -7.91 14.08 10.03
CA PHE A 23 -7.98 12.75 10.62
C PHE A 23 -8.31 12.82 12.11
N ASP A 24 -9.27 11.99 12.55
CA ASP A 24 -9.46 11.63 13.95
C ASP A 24 -8.72 10.31 14.26
N GLY A 25 -8.76 9.84 15.52
CA GLY A 25 -8.12 8.57 15.92
C GLY A 25 -8.65 7.37 15.14
N ARG A 26 -9.95 7.37 14.84
CA ARG A 26 -10.64 6.30 14.12
C ARG A 26 -10.19 6.27 12.66
N ARG A 27 -10.08 7.42 11.98
CA ARG A 27 -9.65 7.51 10.58
C ARG A 27 -8.17 7.13 10.44
N LEU A 28 -7.30 7.52 11.38
CA LEU A 28 -5.91 7.05 11.41
C LEU A 28 -5.83 5.54 11.67
N GLY A 29 -6.66 5.01 12.57
CA GLY A 29 -6.80 3.57 12.78
C GLY A 29 -7.29 2.83 11.53
N ASN A 30 -8.23 3.41 10.79
CA ASN A 30 -8.69 2.87 9.51
C ASN A 30 -7.57 2.85 8.47
N LEU A 31 -6.78 3.92 8.37
CA LEU A 31 -5.62 3.98 7.48
C LEU A 31 -4.64 2.84 7.79
N ALA A 32 -4.25 2.71 9.06
CA ALA A 32 -3.36 1.65 9.50
C ALA A 32 -3.88 0.25 9.14
N LYS A 33 -5.17 -0.01 9.36
CA LYS A 33 -5.82 -1.29 9.03
C LYS A 33 -5.89 -1.56 7.53
N ILE A 34 -6.24 -0.55 6.72
CA ILE A 34 -6.28 -0.67 5.24
C ILE A 34 -4.90 -1.05 4.71
N VAL A 35 -3.88 -0.34 5.20
CA VAL A 35 -2.49 -0.56 4.81
C VAL A 35 -2.05 -1.95 5.24
N TYR A 36 -2.18 -2.28 6.54
CA TYR A 36 -1.82 -3.59 7.07
C TYR A 36 -2.46 -4.74 6.28
N LYS A 37 -3.75 -4.62 5.95
CA LYS A 37 -4.48 -5.62 5.18
C LYS A 37 -3.86 -5.91 3.80
N GLN A 38 -3.40 -4.87 3.11
CA GLN A 38 -2.91 -4.95 1.74
C GLN A 38 -1.39 -4.88 1.65
N GLU A 39 -0.71 -4.81 2.80
CA GLU A 39 0.71 -4.54 2.90
C GLU A 39 1.56 -5.48 2.05
N PRO A 40 1.34 -6.81 2.04
CA PRO A 40 2.14 -7.69 1.18
C PRO A 40 2.06 -7.34 -0.31
N LEU A 41 0.88 -6.95 -0.81
CA LEU A 41 0.72 -6.51 -2.20
C LEU A 41 1.37 -5.13 -2.43
N ILE A 42 1.22 -4.19 -1.49
CA ILE A 42 1.81 -2.85 -1.60
C ILE A 42 3.34 -2.94 -1.63
N LEU A 43 3.96 -3.68 -0.72
CA LEU A 43 5.42 -3.80 -0.64
C LEU A 43 5.99 -4.44 -1.92
N HIS A 44 5.32 -5.49 -2.43
CA HIS A 44 5.73 -6.13 -3.68
C HIS A 44 5.55 -5.20 -4.90
N ALA A 45 4.40 -4.52 -5.00
CA ALA A 45 4.13 -3.56 -6.08
C ALA A 45 5.18 -2.44 -6.15
N LEU A 46 5.59 -1.93 -5.00
CA LEU A 46 6.57 -0.85 -4.90
C LEU A 46 8.02 -1.33 -5.10
N GLY A 47 8.27 -2.65 -5.08
CA GLY A 47 9.60 -3.22 -5.30
C GLY A 47 10.63 -2.76 -4.28
N ILE A 48 10.22 -2.60 -3.01
CA ILE A 48 11.07 -2.06 -1.95
C ILE A 48 12.16 -3.08 -1.60
N SER A 49 13.42 -2.64 -1.53
CA SER A 49 14.51 -3.51 -1.11
C SER A 49 14.36 -4.01 0.34
N ASP A 50 14.82 -5.24 0.57
CA ASP A 50 14.80 -5.88 1.89
C ASP A 50 15.55 -5.07 2.96
N GLU A 51 16.64 -4.40 2.57
CA GLU A 51 17.38 -3.54 3.48
C GLU A 51 16.51 -2.37 3.98
N ARG A 52 15.76 -1.71 3.07
CA ARG A 52 14.85 -0.62 3.44
C ARG A 52 13.72 -1.14 4.32
N LEU A 53 13.15 -2.29 3.98
CA LEU A 53 12.09 -2.92 4.80
C LEU A 53 12.57 -3.19 6.24
N ARG A 54 13.82 -3.64 6.44
CA ARG A 54 14.35 -3.91 7.78
C ARG A 54 14.70 -2.64 8.57
N ARG A 55 15.20 -1.60 7.90
CA ARG A 55 15.80 -0.42 8.55
C ARG A 55 14.92 0.82 8.56
N PHE A 56 14.32 1.16 7.43
CA PHE A 56 13.75 2.50 7.19
C PHE A 56 12.23 2.52 7.02
N THR A 57 11.65 1.40 6.58
CA THR A 57 10.23 1.29 6.19
C THR A 57 9.64 -0.03 6.67
N ARG A 58 9.73 -0.30 7.98
CA ARG A 58 9.24 -1.56 8.53
C ARG A 58 7.74 -1.75 8.26
N PRO A 59 7.30 -3.00 8.05
CA PRO A 59 5.88 -3.32 8.02
C PRO A 59 5.16 -2.79 9.26
N VAL A 60 3.85 -2.58 9.12
CA VAL A 60 2.98 -2.17 10.23
C VAL A 60 3.00 -3.26 11.30
N ASN A 61 3.24 -2.86 12.55
CA ASN A 61 3.33 -3.79 13.67
C ASN A 61 1.97 -4.46 13.95
N GLU A 62 1.96 -5.79 14.05
CA GLU A 62 0.73 -6.56 14.26
C GLU A 62 0.10 -6.32 15.64
N GLU A 63 0.92 -6.14 16.69
CA GLU A 63 0.44 -5.76 18.02
C GLU A 63 -0.23 -4.39 18.00
N PHE A 64 0.33 -3.43 17.27
CA PHE A 64 -0.29 -2.13 17.10
C PHE A 64 -1.69 -2.26 16.47
N ILE A 65 -1.83 -3.06 15.42
CA ILE A 65 -3.14 -3.33 14.80
C ILE A 65 -4.09 -4.01 15.79
N ARG A 66 -3.65 -5.04 16.51
CA ARG A 66 -4.47 -5.71 17.54
C ARG A 66 -4.96 -4.73 18.59
N ARG A 67 -4.11 -3.82 19.06
CA ARG A 67 -4.50 -2.76 20.02
C ARG A 67 -5.49 -1.77 19.42
N VAL A 68 -5.33 -1.36 18.16
CA VAL A 68 -6.30 -0.50 17.45
C VAL A 68 -7.67 -1.18 17.35
N GLU A 69 -7.72 -2.49 17.06
CA GLU A 69 -8.98 -3.23 16.96
C GLU A 69 -9.69 -3.41 18.29
N ARG A 70 -8.92 -3.65 19.36
CA ARG A 70 -9.43 -3.81 20.72
C ARG A 70 -9.93 -2.48 21.29
N GLN A 71 -9.15 -1.41 21.14
CA GLN A 71 -9.41 -0.14 21.82
C GLN A 71 -10.27 0.83 20.99
N ARG A 72 -10.28 0.69 19.66
CA ARG A 72 -11.10 1.49 18.73
C ARG A 72 -11.00 3.01 19.00
N PRO A 73 -9.80 3.59 18.90
CA PRO A 73 -9.57 4.99 19.25
C PRO A 73 -10.46 5.91 18.42
N GLN A 74 -11.08 6.90 19.06
CA GLN A 74 -11.85 7.97 18.42
C GLN A 74 -11.00 9.23 18.25
N THR A 75 -10.12 9.52 19.20
CA THR A 75 -9.30 10.74 19.22
C THR A 75 -7.84 10.48 18.80
N LYS A 76 -7.15 11.53 18.33
CA LYS A 76 -5.71 11.44 18.03
C LYS A 76 -4.90 11.05 19.27
N ASP A 77 -5.32 11.46 20.47
CA ASP A 77 -4.63 11.18 21.73
C ASP A 77 -4.82 9.74 22.20
N GLU A 78 -6.00 9.15 21.98
CA GLU A 78 -6.18 7.70 22.19
C GLU A 78 -5.27 6.89 21.26
N LEU A 79 -5.19 7.27 19.98
CA LEU A 79 -4.30 6.59 19.06
C LEU A 79 -2.81 6.83 19.39
N ASN A 80 -2.45 7.99 19.93
CA ASN A 80 -1.10 8.29 20.43
C ASN A 80 -0.67 7.25 21.47
N ARG A 81 -1.52 7.02 22.48
CA ARG A 81 -1.28 6.00 23.53
C ARG A 81 -1.13 4.61 22.93
N ILE A 82 -1.89 4.29 21.88
CA ILE A 82 -1.80 3.01 21.20
C ILE A 82 -0.49 2.88 20.40
N TRP A 83 -0.08 3.94 19.70
CA TRP A 83 1.15 3.96 18.91
C TRP A 83 2.41 3.84 19.76
N TYR A 84 2.51 4.63 20.84
CA TYR A 84 3.71 4.67 21.69
C TYR A 84 3.69 3.66 22.85
N GLY A 85 2.52 3.15 23.26
CA GLY A 85 2.38 2.38 24.51
C GLY A 85 2.09 3.25 25.74
N TYR A 86 2.30 4.56 25.64
CA TYR A 86 2.05 5.57 26.66
C TYR A 86 1.64 6.88 25.97
N HIS A 87 1.17 7.88 26.71
CA HIS A 87 0.85 9.19 26.13
C HIS A 87 2.12 10.01 25.90
N ASN A 88 2.43 10.31 24.64
CA ASN A 88 3.59 11.10 24.24
C ASN A 88 3.15 12.48 23.71
N ALA A 89 3.26 13.50 24.56
CA ALA A 89 2.93 14.88 24.22
C ALA A 89 4.06 15.60 23.45
N HIS A 90 5.30 15.12 23.56
CA HIS A 90 6.49 15.79 23.02
C HIS A 90 7.32 14.83 22.16
N PRO A 91 6.78 14.38 21.02
CA PRO A 91 7.48 13.45 20.14
C PRO A 91 8.75 14.11 19.58
N GLN A 92 9.88 13.42 19.72
CA GLN A 92 11.16 13.90 19.20
C GLN A 92 11.38 13.49 17.74
N HIS A 93 12.24 14.21 17.02
CA HIS A 93 12.58 13.89 15.63
C HIS A 93 13.16 12.48 15.47
N TYR A 94 14.13 12.14 16.33
CA TYR A 94 14.76 10.83 16.36
C TYR A 94 14.01 9.94 17.33
N CYS A 95 13.13 9.08 16.80
CA CYS A 95 12.37 8.12 17.57
C CYS A 95 12.31 6.79 16.82
N SER A 96 12.45 5.67 17.54
CA SER A 96 12.39 4.33 16.96
C SER A 96 11.05 4.02 16.29
N THR A 97 9.95 4.63 16.78
CA THR A 97 8.60 4.45 16.23
C THR A 97 8.42 5.09 14.85
N ARG A 98 9.40 5.85 14.35
CA ARG A 98 9.34 6.52 13.04
C ARG A 98 9.46 5.57 11.85
N TYR A 99 10.16 4.45 12.02
CA TYR A 99 10.66 3.64 10.92
C TYR A 99 9.65 2.61 10.40
N HIS A 100 8.42 3.06 10.12
CA HIS A 100 7.38 2.26 9.49
C HIS A 100 7.02 2.82 8.10
N GLY A 101 6.58 1.94 7.21
CA GLY A 101 6.15 2.33 5.86
C GLY A 101 5.05 3.39 5.86
N VAL A 102 4.11 3.28 6.81
CA VAL A 102 3.22 4.37 7.23
C VAL A 102 3.63 4.79 8.62
N ASN A 103 4.19 5.99 8.71
CA ASN A 103 4.68 6.54 9.96
C ASN A 103 3.64 7.48 10.56
N LEU A 104 3.02 7.03 11.66
CA LEU A 104 2.06 7.83 12.41
C LEU A 104 2.71 8.73 13.46
N HIS A 105 3.98 8.50 13.84
CA HIS A 105 4.72 9.41 14.74
C HIS A 105 4.67 10.87 14.24
N ASN A 106 4.72 11.03 12.92
CA ASN A 106 4.76 12.33 12.28
C ASN A 106 3.43 13.11 12.40
N VAL A 107 2.33 12.45 12.79
CA VAL A 107 1.06 13.10 13.12
C VAL A 107 1.23 14.03 14.32
N TRP A 108 1.91 13.56 15.36
CA TRP A 108 2.11 14.35 16.59
C TRP A 108 3.39 15.21 16.53
N TYR A 109 4.35 14.86 15.68
CA TYR A 109 5.59 15.64 15.53
C TYR A 109 5.48 16.79 14.52
N ARG A 110 4.83 16.58 13.36
CA ARG A 110 4.72 17.58 12.28
C ARG A 110 3.29 17.79 11.78
N GLY A 111 2.28 17.19 12.40
CA GLY A 111 0.90 17.31 11.94
C GLY A 111 0.60 16.61 10.61
N THR A 112 1.43 15.64 10.17
CA THR A 112 1.21 14.95 8.88
C THR A 112 1.36 13.44 9.01
N VAL A 113 0.56 12.68 8.25
CA VAL A 113 0.81 11.26 8.01
C VAL A 113 1.93 11.14 6.98
N GLU A 114 2.99 10.41 7.31
CA GLU A 114 4.14 10.22 6.43
C GLU A 114 4.16 8.81 5.84
N PHE A 115 4.25 8.72 4.51
CA PHE A 115 4.47 7.49 3.77
C PHE A 115 5.93 7.42 3.33
N ARG A 116 6.65 6.38 3.77
CA ARG A 116 8.11 6.28 3.63
C ARG A 116 8.58 5.20 2.66
N TRP A 117 7.66 4.45 2.07
CA TRP A 117 7.93 3.26 1.25
C TRP A 117 8.86 3.50 0.05
N PHE A 118 8.74 4.66 -0.58
CA PHE A 118 9.19 4.82 -1.96
C PHE A 118 10.71 4.98 -2.05
N GLU A 119 11.30 4.21 -2.95
CA GLU A 119 12.64 4.53 -3.44
C GLU A 119 12.60 5.84 -4.23
N ALA A 120 13.68 6.61 -4.14
CA ALA A 120 13.76 7.84 -4.91
C ALA A 120 13.75 7.53 -6.41
N THR A 121 13.11 8.41 -7.19
CA THR A 121 13.06 8.25 -8.64
C THR A 121 12.92 9.60 -9.33
N LEU A 122 13.60 9.73 -10.47
CA LEU A 122 13.48 10.89 -11.34
C LEU A 122 12.40 10.70 -12.42
N HIS A 123 11.68 9.58 -12.40
CA HIS A 123 10.61 9.30 -13.36
C HIS A 123 9.29 9.94 -12.89
N ALA A 124 8.87 11.03 -13.53
CA ALA A 124 7.68 11.79 -13.15
C ALA A 124 6.40 10.91 -13.02
N GLY A 125 6.20 9.94 -13.92
CA GLY A 125 5.07 9.01 -13.84
C GLY A 125 5.06 8.12 -12.57
N LYS A 126 6.24 7.70 -12.07
CA LYS A 126 6.36 6.92 -10.82
C LYS A 126 6.10 7.83 -9.61
N VAL A 127 6.65 9.05 -9.62
CA VAL A 127 6.38 10.06 -8.58
C VAL A 127 4.88 10.35 -8.49
N ARG A 128 4.21 10.60 -9.62
CA ARG A 128 2.76 10.80 -9.69
C ARG A 128 2.00 9.59 -9.15
N ALA A 129 2.39 8.38 -9.53
CA ALA A 129 1.75 7.15 -9.06
C ALA A 129 1.86 6.99 -7.54
N ASN A 130 3.05 7.24 -6.98
CA ASN A 130 3.31 7.18 -5.53
C ASN A 130 2.44 8.16 -4.74
N ILE A 131 2.42 9.44 -5.17
CA ILE A 131 1.59 10.48 -4.55
C ILE A 131 0.11 10.11 -4.64
N THR A 132 -0.34 9.67 -5.82
CA THR A 132 -1.75 9.29 -6.05
C THR A 132 -2.16 8.12 -5.16
N LEU A 133 -1.29 7.10 -4.99
CA LEU A 133 -1.55 5.98 -4.08
C LEU A 133 -1.74 6.46 -2.63
N CYS A 134 -0.83 7.32 -2.14
CA CYS A 134 -0.94 7.88 -0.79
C CYS A 134 -2.22 8.68 -0.58
N LEU A 135 -2.56 9.56 -1.54
CA LEU A 135 -3.78 10.35 -1.49
C LEU A 135 -5.03 9.47 -1.50
N ALA A 136 -5.05 8.41 -2.32
CA ALA A 136 -6.19 7.50 -2.39
C ALA A 136 -6.34 6.65 -1.11
N LEU A 137 -5.23 6.23 -0.50
CA LEU A 137 -5.24 5.56 0.81
C LEU A 137 -5.78 6.48 1.91
N ALA A 138 -5.32 7.72 1.95
CA ALA A 138 -5.79 8.75 2.87
C ALA A 138 -7.29 9.02 2.68
N ALA A 139 -7.73 9.27 1.45
CA ALA A 139 -9.13 9.50 1.12
C ALA A 139 -10.01 8.30 1.49
N LYS A 140 -9.55 7.07 1.24
CA LYS A 140 -10.28 5.86 1.63
C LYS A 140 -10.43 5.76 3.15
N ALA A 141 -9.39 6.09 3.90
CA ALA A 141 -9.42 6.07 5.36
C ALA A 141 -10.37 7.14 5.92
N LEU A 142 -10.30 8.37 5.39
CA LEU A 142 -11.14 9.52 5.77
C LEU A 142 -12.62 9.31 5.45
N ASN A 143 -12.95 8.67 4.33
CA ASN A 143 -14.34 8.46 3.92
C ASN A 143 -14.94 7.17 4.49
N GLY A 144 -14.12 6.14 4.77
CA GLY A 144 -14.61 4.83 5.23
C GLY A 144 -14.99 4.80 6.71
N ARG A 145 -16.23 4.38 7.04
CA ARG A 145 -16.71 4.26 8.43
C ARG A 145 -15.86 3.31 9.28
N ALA A 146 -15.38 2.22 8.69
CA ALA A 146 -14.49 1.25 9.30
C ALA A 146 -13.60 0.58 8.25
N ALA A 147 -12.51 -0.01 8.71
CA ALA A 147 -11.64 -0.87 7.91
C ALA A 147 -11.54 -2.28 8.50
N SER A 148 -11.25 -3.27 7.66
CA SER A 148 -10.92 -4.64 8.07
C SER A 148 -9.40 -4.79 8.14
N SER A 149 -8.89 -5.41 9.21
CA SER A 149 -7.47 -5.75 9.41
C SER A 149 -7.08 -7.11 8.83
N ARG A 150 -8.02 -7.89 8.30
CA ARG A 150 -7.75 -9.28 7.86
C ARG A 150 -6.67 -9.28 6.77
N LYS A 151 -5.44 -9.60 7.17
CA LYS A 151 -4.24 -9.53 6.32
C LYS A 151 -4.39 -10.45 5.12
N ARG A 152 -4.06 -9.94 3.94
CA ARG A 152 -4.09 -10.70 2.70
C ARG A 152 -2.76 -11.43 2.53
N ALA A 153 -2.81 -12.70 2.17
CA ALA A 153 -1.63 -13.44 1.75
C ALA A 153 -1.23 -13.02 0.32
N PHE A 154 0.09 -12.98 0.07
CA PHE A 154 0.59 -12.78 -1.29
C PHE A 154 0.54 -14.10 -2.05
N ASP A 155 -0.06 -14.10 -3.24
CA ASP A 155 -0.10 -15.24 -4.15
C ASP A 155 0.35 -14.79 -5.55
N PRO A 156 1.53 -15.23 -6.04
CA PRO A 156 2.06 -14.83 -7.34
C PRO A 156 1.11 -15.07 -8.53
N ALA A 157 0.25 -16.09 -8.46
CA ALA A 157 -0.66 -16.43 -9.56
C ALA A 157 -1.76 -15.38 -9.72
N SER A 158 -2.21 -14.77 -8.62
CA SER A 158 -3.34 -13.83 -8.59
C SER A 158 -2.98 -12.41 -8.17
N ALA A 159 -1.71 -12.14 -7.81
CA ALA A 159 -1.29 -10.89 -7.17
C ALA A 159 -1.64 -9.63 -7.98
N LYS A 160 -1.42 -9.64 -9.30
CA LYS A 160 -1.75 -8.49 -10.17
C LYS A 160 -3.25 -8.23 -10.27
N TYR A 161 -4.06 -9.28 -10.36
CA TYR A 161 -5.52 -9.17 -10.31
C TYR A 161 -5.97 -8.58 -8.97
N ASP A 162 -5.51 -9.16 -7.86
CA ASP A 162 -5.86 -8.75 -6.51
C ASP A 162 -5.50 -7.29 -6.23
N PHE A 163 -4.30 -6.88 -6.63
CA PHE A 163 -3.87 -5.50 -6.47
C PHE A 163 -4.63 -4.55 -7.37
N ARG A 164 -4.95 -4.92 -8.62
CA ARG A 164 -5.84 -4.11 -9.47
C ARG A 164 -7.21 -3.91 -8.83
N VAL A 165 -7.81 -4.97 -8.27
CA VAL A 165 -9.08 -4.86 -7.54
C VAL A 165 -8.96 -3.94 -6.34
N PHE A 166 -7.82 -3.97 -5.63
CA PHE A 166 -7.56 -3.01 -4.55
C PHE A 166 -7.48 -1.56 -5.06
N LEU A 167 -6.79 -1.30 -6.17
CA LEU A 167 -6.74 0.04 -6.79
C LEU A 167 -8.13 0.54 -7.22
N LEU A 168 -9.00 -0.36 -7.72
CA LEU A 168 -10.40 -0.01 -8.01
C LEU A 168 -11.17 0.37 -6.74
N ARG A 169 -10.95 -0.33 -5.62
CA ARG A 169 -11.54 0.03 -4.32
C ARG A 169 -10.97 1.32 -3.72
N LEU A 170 -9.89 1.85 -4.28
CA LEU A 170 -9.33 3.16 -3.99
C LEU A 170 -9.85 4.24 -4.97
N ASN A 171 -10.81 3.91 -5.83
CA ASN A 171 -11.37 4.76 -6.89
C ASN A 171 -10.33 5.21 -7.92
N LEU A 172 -9.26 4.44 -8.13
CA LEU A 172 -8.27 4.70 -9.17
C LEU A 172 -8.71 4.07 -10.51
N SER A 173 -9.90 4.43 -11.01
CA SER A 173 -10.51 3.95 -12.27
C SER A 173 -10.33 4.96 -13.43
N GLY A 174 -11.06 4.87 -14.55
CA GLY A 174 -10.97 5.88 -15.62
C GLY A 174 -9.62 5.98 -16.35
N ASP A 175 -9.57 6.85 -17.35
CA ASP A 175 -8.40 7.08 -18.19
C ASP A 175 -7.35 7.97 -17.49
N GLU A 176 -7.80 8.85 -16.60
CA GLU A 176 -6.96 9.76 -15.82
C GLU A 176 -5.97 9.00 -14.90
N PHE A 177 -6.36 7.81 -14.42
CA PHE A 177 -5.51 6.95 -13.60
C PHE A 177 -4.86 5.79 -14.38
N LYS A 178 -5.03 5.71 -15.70
CA LYS A 178 -4.45 4.63 -16.54
C LYS A 178 -2.94 4.53 -16.40
N ALA A 179 -2.24 5.66 -16.48
CA ALA A 179 -0.79 5.72 -16.29
C ALA A 179 -0.36 5.37 -14.86
N VAL A 180 -1.13 5.81 -13.85
CA VAL A 180 -0.90 5.48 -12.43
C VAL A 180 -1.02 3.98 -12.20
N ARG A 181 -2.12 3.36 -12.64
CA ARG A 181 -2.33 1.91 -12.54
C ARG A 181 -1.22 1.14 -13.26
N LYS A 182 -0.78 1.60 -14.45
CA LYS A 182 0.33 0.98 -15.18
C LYS A 182 1.60 0.92 -14.34
N HIS A 183 1.97 2.02 -13.69
CA HIS A 183 3.16 2.06 -12.83
C HIS A 183 3.01 1.21 -11.57
N LEU A 184 1.85 1.26 -10.90
CA LEU A 184 1.59 0.50 -9.67
C LEU A 184 1.50 -1.02 -9.90
N LEU A 185 1.06 -1.45 -11.09
CA LEU A 185 0.94 -2.88 -11.45
C LEU A 185 2.18 -3.42 -12.17
N ALA A 186 3.20 -2.59 -12.43
CA ALA A 186 4.34 -2.96 -13.27
C ALA A 186 5.13 -4.16 -12.71
N ASN A 187 5.31 -4.20 -11.38
CA ASN A 187 6.07 -5.24 -10.69
C ASN A 187 5.21 -6.44 -10.26
N MET A 188 3.90 -6.41 -10.52
CA MET A 188 2.98 -7.43 -10.02
C MET A 188 2.91 -8.65 -10.96
N PRO A 189 3.13 -9.88 -10.46
CA PRO A 189 3.02 -11.11 -11.24
C PRO A 189 1.56 -11.53 -11.48
N GLY A 190 1.35 -12.33 -12.52
CA GLY A 190 0.03 -12.81 -12.94
C GLY A 190 -0.66 -11.88 -13.95
N ASP A 191 -1.94 -12.16 -14.21
CA ASP A 191 -2.78 -11.40 -15.13
C ASP A 191 -3.66 -10.39 -14.36
N ALA A 192 -3.95 -9.24 -14.96
CA ALA A 192 -4.75 -8.18 -14.32
C ALA A 192 -6.27 -8.40 -14.50
N ALA A 193 -6.68 -9.09 -15.56
CA ALA A 193 -8.07 -9.38 -15.91
C ALA A 193 -8.52 -10.74 -15.35
N PHE A 194 -7.64 -11.74 -15.38
CA PHE A 194 -7.97 -13.11 -14.95
C PHE A 194 -7.21 -13.51 -13.69
N LYS A 195 -7.95 -13.87 -12.63
CA LYS A 195 -7.36 -14.20 -11.32
C LYS A 195 -6.45 -15.43 -11.37
N ASN A 196 -6.82 -16.44 -12.14
CA ASN A 196 -6.11 -17.72 -12.21
C ASN A 196 -5.38 -17.90 -13.56
N GLY A 197 -5.00 -16.79 -14.20
CA GLY A 197 -4.46 -16.81 -15.56
C GLY A 197 -5.54 -16.92 -16.64
N ARG A 198 -5.13 -16.76 -17.89
CA ARG A 198 -6.05 -16.81 -19.03
C ARG A 198 -6.54 -18.24 -19.23
N PRO A 199 -7.84 -18.45 -19.51
CA PRO A 199 -8.32 -19.75 -19.95
C PRO A 199 -7.51 -20.22 -21.16
N GLN A 200 -6.92 -21.40 -21.07
CA GLN A 200 -6.35 -22.08 -22.24
C GLN A 200 -7.52 -22.58 -23.10
N PRO A 201 -7.51 -22.39 -24.42
CA PRO A 201 -8.50 -23.03 -25.28
C PRO A 201 -8.43 -24.55 -25.07
N THR A 202 -9.57 -25.18 -24.83
CA THR A 202 -9.68 -26.64 -24.70
C THR A 202 -9.21 -27.27 -26.01
N SER A 203 -8.15 -28.08 -25.95
CA SER A 203 -7.75 -28.91 -27.08
C SER A 203 -8.90 -29.85 -27.42
N GLU A 204 -9.51 -29.66 -28.59
CA GLU A 204 -10.50 -30.59 -29.13
C GLU A 204 -9.92 -32.01 -29.11
N THR A 205 -10.63 -32.93 -28.46
CA THR A 205 -10.27 -34.35 -28.50
C THR A 205 -10.46 -34.83 -29.94
N PRO A 206 -9.49 -35.52 -30.56
CA PRO A 206 -9.65 -35.97 -31.93
C PRO A 206 -10.87 -36.89 -32.01
N THR A 207 -11.82 -36.52 -32.85
CA THR A 207 -12.99 -37.33 -33.18
C THR A 207 -12.47 -38.67 -33.72
N GLN A 208 -12.69 -39.76 -32.99
CA GLN A 208 -12.34 -41.09 -33.49
C GLN A 208 -13.14 -41.36 -34.77
N PRO A 209 -12.50 -41.82 -35.86
CA PRO A 209 -13.23 -42.15 -37.08
C PRO A 209 -14.19 -43.31 -36.78
N HIS A 210 -15.47 -43.09 -37.11
CA HIS A 210 -16.48 -44.14 -37.11
C HIS A 210 -16.03 -45.24 -38.08
N VAL A 211 -15.62 -46.39 -37.54
CA VAL A 211 -15.39 -47.59 -38.33
C VAL A 211 -16.76 -48.13 -38.73
N THR A 212 -17.13 -47.97 -39.99
CA THR A 212 -18.31 -48.65 -40.55
C THR A 212 -17.89 -50.09 -40.85
N ALA A 213 -18.48 -51.06 -40.15
CA ALA A 213 -18.31 -52.47 -40.47
C ALA A 213 -19.08 -52.79 -41.76
N CYS A 214 -18.39 -53.41 -42.72
CA CYS A 214 -18.99 -54.02 -43.92
C CYS A 214 -19.68 -55.34 -43.59
#